data_AF-A0A8S7LFY4-F1
#
_entry.id   AF-A0A8S7LFY4-F1
#
_cell.length_a   1.000
_cell.length_b   1.000
_cell.length_c   1.000
_cell.angle_alpha   90.00
_cell.angle_beta   90.00
_cell.angle_gamma   90.00
#
_symmetry.space_group_name_H-M   'P 1'
#
loop_
_entity.id
_entity.type
_entity.pdbx_description
1 polymer ?
#
loop_
_entity_poly.entity_id
_entity_poly.type
_entity_poly.pdbx_seq_one_letter_code
_entity_poly.pdbx_strand_id
1 'polypeptide(L)'
;PLKLVRQRVRVFKASPSGKMTARIRVNRGNLPAIKLGTARVRLTRRGGKLQYRGSVLKVGKYLFRDAFIQQLANGRWHVMRRIDGKNRYPIDVVKIPLSGPLTQAFEDARDRIIAAEMPKQLGYALKQQLRLWLTR
;
A
#
# COMPACT_ATOMS: atom_id res chain seq x y z
N PRO A 1 -3.38 9.31 -0.88
CA PRO A 1 -2.93 7.89 -0.96
C PRO A 1 -3.77 6.91 -0.11
N LEU A 2 -4.56 7.36 0.87
CA LEU A 2 -5.32 6.47 1.76
C LEU A 2 -6.23 5.48 1.01
N LYS A 3 -6.94 5.95 -0.03
CA LYS A 3 -7.78 5.11 -0.89
C LYS A 3 -7.00 3.93 -1.50
N LEU A 4 -5.79 4.19 -1.99
CA LEU A 4 -4.91 3.15 -2.58
C LEU A 4 -4.41 2.14 -1.55
N VAL A 5 -4.22 2.57 -0.30
CA VAL A 5 -3.82 1.68 0.79
C VAL A 5 -5.00 0.80 1.21
N ARG A 6 -6.19 1.38 1.37
CA ARG A 6 -7.42 0.63 1.72
C ARG A 6 -7.76 -0.46 0.71
N GLN A 7 -7.59 -0.18 -0.59
CA GLN A 7 -7.82 -1.15 -1.67
C GLN A 7 -6.91 -2.40 -1.62
N ARG A 8 -5.85 -2.38 -0.80
CA ARG A 8 -4.92 -3.52 -0.65
C ARG A 8 -5.39 -4.54 0.37
N VAL A 9 -6.39 -4.22 1.17
CA VAL A 9 -6.91 -5.08 2.24
C VAL A 9 -8.17 -5.77 1.75
N ARG A 10 -8.23 -7.09 1.94
CA ARG A 10 -9.43 -7.90 1.74
C ARG A 10 -9.74 -8.68 3.00
N VAL A 11 -10.97 -8.57 3.49
CA VAL A 11 -11.47 -9.32 4.63
C VAL A 11 -12.37 -10.43 4.11
N PHE A 12 -12.08 -11.65 4.52
CA PHE A 12 -12.92 -12.81 4.27
C PHE A 12 -13.52 -13.21 5.62
N LYS A 13 -14.84 -13.08 5.72
CA LYS A 13 -15.59 -13.37 6.94
C LYS A 13 -15.83 -14.87 7.09
N ALA A 14 -15.94 -15.33 8.33
CA ALA A 14 -16.43 -16.68 8.60
C ALA A 14 -17.92 -16.76 8.27
N SER A 15 -18.38 -17.92 7.80
CA SER A 15 -19.80 -18.21 7.54
C SER A 15 -20.15 -19.60 8.09
N PRO A 16 -21.34 -19.78 8.70
CA PRO A 16 -21.83 -21.09 9.14
C PRO A 16 -21.97 -22.10 7.99
N SER A 17 -22.32 -21.64 6.80
CA SER A 17 -22.48 -22.47 5.60
C SER A 17 -21.20 -22.62 4.76
N GLY A 18 -20.11 -22.00 5.20
CA GLY A 18 -18.88 -21.91 4.41
C GLY A 18 -17.65 -22.12 5.27
N LYS A 19 -16.61 -21.29 5.06
CA LYS A 19 -15.40 -21.39 5.86
C LYS A 19 -15.69 -20.88 7.28
N MET A 20 -15.44 -21.71 8.27
CA MET A 20 -15.54 -21.35 9.69
C MET A 20 -14.40 -20.44 10.18
N THR A 21 -13.46 -20.06 9.29
CA THR A 21 -12.33 -19.18 9.63
C THR A 21 -12.45 -17.83 8.93
N ALA A 22 -12.21 -16.77 9.69
CA ALA A 22 -12.01 -15.42 9.13
C ALA A 22 -10.53 -15.21 8.78
N ARG A 23 -10.26 -14.53 7.67
CA ARG A 23 -8.89 -14.19 7.24
C ARG A 23 -8.84 -12.77 6.69
N ILE A 24 -7.75 -12.06 6.98
CA ILE A 24 -7.46 -10.75 6.40
C ILE A 24 -6.23 -10.91 5.52
N ARG A 25 -6.32 -10.48 4.26
CA ARG A 25 -5.21 -10.49 3.31
C ARG A 25 -4.83 -9.06 2.97
N VAL A 26 -3.54 -8.74 3.11
CA VAL A 26 -2.98 -7.42 2.79
C VAL A 26 -1.93 -7.55 1.69
N ASN A 27 -2.13 -6.84 0.58
CA ASN A 27 -1.14 -6.78 -0.50
C ASN A 27 0.01 -5.84 -0.14
N ARG A 28 1.11 -6.42 0.37
CA ARG A 28 2.30 -5.71 0.86
C ARG A 28 3.29 -5.19 -0.21
N GLY A 29 3.04 -5.48 -1.49
CA GLY A 29 3.92 -5.05 -2.58
C GLY A 29 4.04 -3.52 -2.68
N ASN A 30 5.21 -3.02 -3.08
CA ASN A 30 5.48 -1.58 -3.17
C ASN A 30 4.48 -0.85 -4.09
N LEU A 31 4.25 0.44 -3.83
CA LEU A 31 3.35 1.26 -4.62
C LEU A 31 4.14 2.00 -5.71
N PRO A 32 3.90 1.74 -7.00
CA PRO A 32 4.54 2.52 -8.05
C PRO A 32 4.05 3.97 -8.02
N ALA A 33 4.97 4.93 -8.18
CA ALA A 33 4.67 6.35 -8.03
C ALA A 33 3.58 6.84 -9.00
N ILE A 34 3.50 6.25 -10.19
CA ILE A 34 2.46 6.58 -11.20
C ILE A 34 1.04 6.42 -10.66
N LYS A 35 0.80 5.54 -9.68
CA LYS A 35 -0.53 5.35 -9.08
C LYS A 35 -0.95 6.50 -8.15
N LEU A 36 -0.05 7.43 -7.81
CA LEU A 36 -0.36 8.52 -6.90
C LEU A 36 -1.24 9.62 -7.51
N GLY A 37 -1.32 9.68 -8.84
CA GLY A 37 -2.17 10.64 -9.55
C GLY A 37 -1.61 11.02 -10.91
N THR A 38 -2.13 12.12 -11.46
CA THR A 38 -1.63 12.68 -12.71
C THR A 38 -0.19 13.15 -12.58
N ALA A 39 0.63 12.83 -13.56
CA ALA A 39 2.05 13.16 -13.58
C ALA A 39 2.27 14.39 -14.47
N ARG A 40 3.00 15.39 -13.95
CA ARG A 40 3.32 16.65 -14.63
C ARG A 40 4.75 17.05 -14.31
N VAL A 41 5.52 17.45 -15.31
CA VAL A 41 6.88 17.96 -15.11
C VAL A 41 6.80 19.43 -14.70
N ARG A 42 7.44 19.78 -13.57
CA ARG A 42 7.64 21.16 -13.15
C ARG A 42 9.02 21.60 -13.59
N LEU A 43 9.07 22.45 -14.61
CA LEU A 43 10.31 22.98 -15.15
C LEU A 43 10.88 24.06 -14.23
N THR A 44 12.18 24.00 -13.98
CA THR A 44 12.93 25.06 -13.31
C THR A 44 13.23 26.19 -14.29
N ARG A 45 12.97 27.43 -13.87
CA ARG A 45 13.31 28.64 -14.63
C ARG A 45 14.43 29.39 -13.90
N ARG A 46 15.51 29.73 -14.61
CA ARG A 46 16.58 30.61 -14.11
C ARG A 46 16.89 31.63 -15.19
N GLY A 47 16.70 32.92 -14.89
CA GLY A 47 16.92 34.02 -15.85
C GLY A 47 16.03 33.93 -17.11
N GLY A 48 14.78 33.48 -16.99
CA GLY A 48 13.82 33.38 -18.12
C GLY A 48 14.01 32.16 -19.03
N LYS A 49 15.12 31.42 -18.94
CA LYS A 49 15.37 30.21 -19.77
C LYS A 49 14.90 28.93 -19.07
N LEU A 50 14.29 28.02 -19.83
CA LEU A 50 13.88 26.70 -19.35
C LEU A 50 15.11 25.83 -19.12
N GLN A 51 15.34 25.38 -17.88
CA GLN A 51 16.44 24.50 -17.52
C GLN A 51 15.90 23.09 -17.33
N TYR A 52 16.42 22.13 -18.11
CA TYR A 52 16.09 20.72 -17.92
C TYR A 52 16.72 20.19 -16.62
N ARG A 53 17.95 20.64 -16.30
CA ARG A 53 18.60 20.38 -15.01
C ARG A 53 17.84 21.10 -13.88
N GLY A 54 17.48 20.33 -12.85
CA GLY A 54 16.70 20.80 -11.70
C GLY A 54 15.19 20.68 -11.86
N SER A 55 14.69 20.27 -13.03
CA SER A 55 13.27 20.01 -13.24
C SER A 55 12.81 18.81 -12.40
N VAL A 56 11.62 18.93 -11.79
CA VAL A 56 11.09 17.93 -10.86
C VAL A 56 9.79 17.36 -11.39
N LEU A 57 9.64 16.04 -11.31
CA LEU A 57 8.38 15.40 -11.66
C LEU A 57 7.40 15.45 -10.50
N LYS A 58 6.24 16.06 -10.73
CA LYS A 58 5.13 16.06 -9.78
C LYS A 58 4.13 14.97 -10.14
N VAL A 59 3.78 14.09 -9.20
CA VAL A 59 2.74 13.07 -9.38
C VAL A 59 1.69 13.23 -8.29
N GLY A 60 0.51 13.69 -8.66
CA GLY A 60 -0.49 14.17 -7.71
C GLY A 60 0.10 15.26 -6.80
N LYS A 61 0.12 15.02 -5.49
CA LYS A 61 0.70 15.96 -4.51
C LYS A 61 2.18 15.75 -4.21
N TYR A 62 2.81 14.72 -4.77
CA TYR A 62 4.17 14.31 -4.44
C TYR A 62 5.16 14.79 -5.49
N LEU A 63 6.38 15.10 -5.05
CA LEU A 63 7.48 15.53 -5.90
C LEU A 63 8.55 14.44 -5.94
N PHE A 64 9.01 14.11 -7.15
CA PHE A 64 10.05 13.14 -7.42
C PHE A 64 11.17 13.83 -8.19
N ARG A 65 12.31 14.04 -7.52
CA ARG A 65 13.51 14.60 -8.14
C ARG A 65 14.16 13.56 -9.05
N ASP A 66 14.75 14.03 -10.14
CA ASP A 66 15.50 13.23 -11.14
C ASP A 66 14.69 12.06 -11.74
N ALA A 67 13.36 12.16 -11.64
CA ALA A 67 12.42 11.21 -12.18
C ALA A 67 11.78 11.75 -13.46
N PHE A 68 11.41 10.85 -14.35
CA PHE A 68 10.78 11.17 -15.63
C PHE A 68 9.69 10.16 -15.95
N ILE A 69 8.84 10.49 -16.92
CA ILE A 69 7.76 9.63 -17.39
C ILE A 69 8.20 8.98 -18.69
N GLN A 70 8.01 7.67 -18.81
CA GLN A 70 8.28 6.93 -20.05
C GLN A 70 7.20 5.88 -20.28
N GLN A 71 6.79 5.71 -21.53
CA GLN A 71 5.98 4.59 -21.96
C GLN A 71 6.92 3.43 -22.31
N LEU A 72 6.68 2.26 -21.71
CA LEU A 72 7.44 1.05 -22.02
C LEU A 72 6.87 0.37 -23.28
N ALA A 73 7.61 -0.59 -23.84
CA ALA A 73 7.19 -1.35 -25.02
C ALA A 73 5.84 -2.07 -24.85
N ASN A 74 5.41 -2.32 -23.61
CA ASN A 74 4.09 -2.87 -23.29
C ASN A 74 2.94 -1.84 -23.30
N GLY A 75 3.20 -0.61 -23.72
CA GLY A 75 2.22 0.48 -23.77
C GLY A 75 1.89 1.14 -22.42
N ARG A 76 2.47 0.68 -21.31
CA ARG A 76 2.19 1.25 -19.98
C ARG A 76 3.11 2.42 -19.68
N TRP A 77 2.51 3.49 -19.16
CA TRP A 77 3.24 4.63 -18.64
C TRP A 77 3.80 4.36 -17.25
N HIS A 78 5.08 4.66 -17.07
CA HIS A 78 5.78 4.50 -15.81
C HIS A 78 6.51 5.79 -15.42
N VAL A 79 6.58 6.02 -14.11
CA VAL A 79 7.50 6.99 -13.52
C VAL A 79 8.81 6.26 -13.26
N MET A 80 9.88 6.71 -13.89
CA MET A 80 11.21 6.09 -13.83
C MET A 80 12.24 7.06 -13.27
N ARG A 81 13.35 6.53 -12.77
CA ARG A 81 14.49 7.32 -12.29
C ARG A 81 15.78 6.63 -12.71
N ARG A 82 16.80 7.43 -12.99
CA ARG A 82 18.16 6.91 -13.13
C ARG A 82 18.69 6.52 -11.75
N ILE A 83 19.27 5.32 -11.63
CA ILE A 83 19.89 4.83 -10.41
C ILE A 83 21.39 4.75 -10.65
N ASP A 84 22.13 5.59 -9.93
CA ASP A 84 23.59 5.55 -9.93
C ASP A 84 24.06 4.25 -9.26
N GLY A 85 24.96 3.51 -9.92
CA GLY A 85 25.54 2.27 -9.41
C GLY A 85 25.00 0.95 -9.99
N LYS A 86 23.97 0.96 -10.85
CA LYS A 86 23.58 -0.23 -11.62
C LYS A 86 24.18 -0.20 -13.03
N ASN A 87 25.28 -0.92 -13.25
CA ASN A 87 25.94 -0.98 -14.57
C ASN A 87 25.08 -1.64 -15.66
N ARG A 88 24.15 -2.54 -15.30
CA ARG A 88 23.36 -3.31 -16.28
C ARG A 88 21.97 -2.74 -16.57
N TYR A 89 21.36 -1.98 -15.64
CA TYR A 89 20.06 -1.34 -15.83
C TYR A 89 19.97 -0.05 -15.01
N PRO A 90 20.52 1.05 -15.52
CA PRO A 90 20.60 2.31 -14.77
C PRO A 90 19.25 3.02 -14.66
N ILE A 91 18.13 2.42 -15.09
CA ILE A 91 16.78 3.01 -15.03
C ILE A 91 15.83 2.02 -14.35
N ASP A 92 15.12 2.46 -13.31
CA ASP A 92 14.09 1.66 -12.63
C ASP A 92 12.82 2.48 -12.40
N VAL A 93 11.70 1.78 -12.20
CA VAL A 93 10.42 2.36 -11.83
C VAL A 93 10.50 2.88 -10.40
N VAL A 94 10.08 4.13 -10.19
CA VAL A 94 10.00 4.72 -8.85
C VAL A 94 8.90 4.03 -8.07
N LYS A 95 9.30 3.35 -6.99
CA LYS A 95 8.43 2.59 -6.09
C LYS A 95 8.51 3.18 -4.69
N ILE A 96 7.38 3.22 -4.00
CA ILE A 96 7.27 3.63 -2.60
C ILE A 96 7.27 2.35 -1.76
N PRO A 97 8.22 2.19 -0.83
CA PRO A 97 8.28 1.02 0.02
C PRO A 97 7.05 0.99 0.93
N LEU A 98 6.22 -0.05 0.79
CA LEU A 98 5.03 -0.22 1.62
C LEU A 98 5.09 -1.46 2.49
N SER A 99 5.94 -2.43 2.17
CA SER A 99 5.89 -3.72 2.87
C SER A 99 6.14 -3.59 4.37
N GLY A 100 7.24 -2.96 4.78
CA GLY A 100 7.58 -2.81 6.21
C GLY A 100 6.49 -2.05 6.99
N PRO A 101 6.13 -0.83 6.56
CA PRO A 101 5.11 -0.04 7.25
C PRO A 101 3.74 -0.73 7.34
N LEU A 102 3.33 -1.46 6.29
CA LEU A 102 2.05 -2.17 6.30
C LEU A 102 2.06 -3.40 7.23
N THR A 103 3.16 -4.13 7.29
CA THR A 103 3.31 -5.26 8.21
C THR A 103 3.26 -4.77 9.65
N GLN A 104 4.08 -3.78 10.00
CA GLN A 104 4.12 -3.24 11.36
C GLN A 104 2.74 -2.73 11.81
N ALA A 105 2.11 -1.88 10.99
CA ALA A 105 0.80 -1.32 11.34
C ALA A 105 -0.29 -2.40 11.47
N PHE A 106 -0.18 -3.51 10.73
CA PHE A 106 -1.12 -4.63 10.85
C PHE A 106 -0.90 -5.42 12.14
N GLU A 107 0.35 -5.72 12.48
CA GLU A 107 0.72 -6.44 13.71
C GLU A 107 0.31 -5.63 14.95
N ASP A 108 0.66 -4.34 15.00
CA ASP A 108 0.28 -3.44 16.09
C ASP A 108 -1.25 -3.38 16.28
N ALA A 109 -1.99 -3.30 15.18
CA ALA A 109 -3.45 -3.25 15.22
C ALA A 109 -4.05 -4.59 15.65
N ARG A 110 -3.52 -5.71 15.15
CA ARG A 110 -3.94 -7.06 15.50
C ARG A 110 -3.77 -7.29 17.00
N ASP A 111 -2.59 -7.01 17.54
CA ASP A 111 -2.29 -7.28 18.94
C ASP A 111 -3.14 -6.41 19.87
N ARG A 112 -3.33 -5.14 19.52
CA ARG A 112 -4.26 -4.23 20.23
C ARG A 112 -5.70 -4.74 20.25
N ILE A 113 -6.23 -5.15 19.10
CA ILE A 113 -7.62 -5.63 18.98
C ILE A 113 -7.77 -6.95 19.73
N ILE A 114 -6.81 -7.86 19.61
CA ILE A 114 -6.82 -9.15 20.32
C ILE A 114 -6.86 -8.91 21.83
N ALA A 115 -5.96 -8.08 22.37
CA ALA A 115 -5.92 -7.80 23.80
C ALA A 115 -7.22 -7.18 24.32
N ALA A 116 -7.84 -6.27 23.57
CA ALA A 116 -9.05 -5.57 24.00
C ALA A 116 -10.34 -6.38 23.84
N GLU A 117 -10.49 -7.11 22.73
CA GLU A 117 -11.78 -7.71 22.34
C GLU A 117 -11.84 -9.23 22.55
N MET A 118 -10.72 -9.96 22.49
CA MET A 118 -10.74 -11.41 22.62
C MET A 118 -11.32 -11.91 23.95
N PRO A 119 -10.99 -11.35 25.13
CA PRO A 119 -11.55 -11.82 26.39
C PRO A 119 -13.08 -11.71 26.42
N LYS A 120 -13.63 -10.62 25.85
CA LYS A 120 -15.08 -10.39 25.76
C LYS A 120 -15.75 -11.42 24.86
N GLN A 121 -15.16 -11.66 23.68
CA GLN A 121 -15.70 -12.63 22.72
C GLN A 121 -15.63 -14.07 23.23
N LEU A 122 -14.53 -14.44 23.90
CA LEU A 122 -14.37 -15.76 24.53
C LEU A 122 -15.37 -15.94 25.67
N GLY A 123 -15.53 -14.94 26.54
CA GLY A 123 -16.52 -14.98 27.62
C GLY A 123 -17.94 -15.15 27.10
N TYR A 124 -18.31 -14.41 26.04
CA TYR A 124 -19.62 -14.57 25.39
C TYR A 124 -19.79 -15.96 24.78
N ALA A 125 -18.79 -16.44 24.04
CA ALA A 125 -18.84 -17.76 23.41
C ALA A 125 -18.98 -18.89 24.45
N LEU A 126 -18.23 -18.82 25.56
CA LEU A 126 -18.30 -19.81 26.65
C LEU A 126 -19.69 -19.81 27.31
N LYS A 127 -20.24 -18.64 27.64
CA LYS A 127 -21.61 -18.53 28.18
C LYS A 127 -22.64 -19.15 27.25
N GLN A 128 -22.51 -18.91 25.95
CA GLN A 128 -23.41 -19.48 24.96
C GLN A 128 -23.28 -21.01 24.86
N GLN A 129 -22.06 -21.56 24.92
CA GLN A 129 -21.84 -23.01 24.93
C GLN A 129 -22.45 -23.68 26.18
N LEU A 130 -22.27 -23.09 27.36
CA LEU A 130 -22.87 -23.60 28.60
C LEU A 130 -24.40 -23.57 28.52
N ARG A 131 -24.99 -22.48 28.01
CA ARG A 131 -26.43 -22.40 27.80
C ARG A 131 -26.92 -23.56 26.93
N LEU A 132 -26.30 -23.76 25.76
CA LEU A 132 -26.70 -24.83 24.84
C LEU A 132 -26.57 -26.23 25.45
N TRP A 133 -25.58 -26.45 26.31
CA TRP A 133 -25.41 -27.73 27.00
C TRP A 133 -26.45 -27.95 28.10
N LEU A 134 -26.80 -26.91 28.87
CA LEU A 134 -27.79 -26.99 29.95
C LEU A 134 -29.24 -27.00 29.46
N THR A 135 -29.52 -26.43 28.29
CA THR A 135 -30.87 -26.43 27.68
C THR A 135 -31.11 -27.63 26.76
N ARG A 136 -30.17 -28.57 26.68
CA ARG A 136 -30.36 -29.87 26.05
C ARG A 136 -31.02 -30.82 27.02
#